data_AF-A0A7H4MQB1-F1
#
_entry.id   AF-A0A7H4MQB1-F1
#
_cell.length_a   1.000
_cell.length_b   1.000
_cell.length_c   1.000
_cell.angle_alpha   90.00
_cell.angle_beta   90.00
_cell.angle_gamma   90.00
#
_symmetry.space_group_name_H-M   'P 1'
#
loop_
_entity.id
_entity.type
_entity.pdbx_description
1 polymer ?
#
loop_
_entity_poly.entity_id
_entity_poly.type
_entity_poly.pdbx_seq_one_letter_code
_entity_poly.pdbx_strand_id
1 'polypeptide(L)'
;MVGQFGFASAVPLLNQVNNLLLARQAMSRGGLPVDPRPQTVSRGAICWPGGQDLPAGDSNCRRRLASWLLDASQPPTLLLPGQEGVRGIRFPVWRNAAGERVAADCPGATEVVIDVWPLPLEPWLPARERRRARLGPVSKVCPPLQTQNAAPLVLSGIREGALIKRLPGEARVMLPVQTSGGEGRRWWFINGQPLDATGATTTLTLDKPGEWQLVVMDEAGQTAAASFTLQ
;
A
#
# COMPACT_ATOMS: atom_id res chain seq x y z
N MET A 1 -28.96 -5.92 8.56
CA MET A 1 -28.11 -5.83 9.76
C MET A 1 -26.83 -5.09 9.37
N VAL A 2 -26.74 -3.80 9.67
CA VAL A 2 -25.58 -2.96 9.31
C VAL A 2 -24.64 -2.94 10.52
N GLY A 3 -23.34 -3.11 10.32
CA GLY A 3 -22.32 -3.01 11.39
C GLY A 3 -21.97 -4.29 12.15
N GLN A 4 -22.60 -5.43 11.84
CA GLN A 4 -22.25 -6.74 12.44
C GLN A 4 -21.31 -7.49 11.49
N PHE A 5 -20.01 -7.41 11.74
CA PHE A 5 -18.97 -8.20 11.06
C PHE A 5 -18.18 -9.00 12.10
N GLY A 6 -17.34 -9.95 11.66
CA GLY A 6 -16.69 -10.90 12.57
C GLY A 6 -15.95 -10.26 13.75
N PHE A 7 -15.35 -9.08 13.55
CA PHE A 7 -14.73 -8.32 14.65
C PHE A 7 -15.74 -7.79 15.68
N ALA A 8 -16.92 -7.32 15.25
CA ALA A 8 -17.92 -6.76 16.15
C ALA A 8 -18.78 -7.84 16.85
N SER A 9 -18.96 -9.00 16.23
CA SER A 9 -19.86 -10.07 16.70
C SER A 9 -19.13 -11.29 17.23
N ALA A 10 -18.19 -11.84 16.46
CA ALA A 10 -17.50 -13.08 16.81
C ALA A 10 -16.37 -12.86 17.82
N VAL A 11 -15.58 -11.78 17.70
CA VAL A 11 -14.45 -11.53 18.60
C VAL A 11 -14.88 -11.36 20.07
N PRO A 12 -15.94 -10.60 20.42
CA PRO A 12 -16.38 -10.52 21.81
C PRO A 12 -16.81 -11.89 22.38
N LEU A 13 -17.52 -12.69 21.59
CA LEU A 13 -17.93 -14.05 21.98
C LEU A 13 -16.71 -14.97 22.16
N LEU A 14 -15.76 -14.95 21.23
CA LEU A 14 -14.51 -15.73 21.34
C LEU A 14 -13.70 -15.31 22.57
N ASN A 15 -13.63 -14.02 22.87
CA ASN A 15 -12.97 -13.52 24.09
C ASN A 15 -13.69 -14.00 25.35
N GLN A 16 -15.03 -14.00 25.36
CA GLN A 16 -15.80 -14.52 26.49
C GLN A 16 -15.55 -16.01 26.72
N VAL A 17 -15.58 -16.82 25.65
CA VAL A 17 -15.26 -18.25 25.70
C VAL A 17 -13.82 -18.48 26.17
N ASN A 18 -12.86 -17.74 25.62
CA ASN A 18 -11.45 -17.82 25.99
C ASN A 18 -11.25 -17.51 27.48
N ASN A 19 -11.90 -16.47 28.01
CA ASN A 19 -11.79 -16.11 29.42
C ASN A 19 -12.34 -17.21 30.35
N LEU A 20 -13.45 -17.86 29.98
CA LEU A 20 -14.00 -18.99 30.73
C LEU A 20 -13.07 -20.21 30.72
N LEU A 21 -12.45 -20.50 29.57
CA LEU A 21 -11.51 -21.62 29.41
C LEU A 21 -10.19 -21.38 30.13
N LEU A 22 -9.60 -20.18 29.99
CA LEU A 22 -8.35 -19.80 30.63
C LEU A 22 -8.47 -19.75 32.15
N ALA A 23 -9.58 -19.26 32.70
CA ALA A 23 -9.83 -19.30 34.14
C ALA A 23 -9.81 -20.74 34.69
N ARG A 24 -10.36 -21.68 33.92
CA ARG A 24 -10.40 -23.10 34.27
C ARG A 24 -9.03 -23.77 34.19
N GLN A 25 -8.24 -23.43 33.18
CA GLN A 25 -6.87 -23.96 33.01
C GLN A 25 -5.87 -23.33 33.99
N ALA A 26 -5.99 -22.04 34.31
CA ALA A 26 -5.15 -21.38 35.31
C ALA A 26 -5.34 -21.97 36.72
N MET A 27 -6.52 -22.51 37.01
CA MET A 27 -6.79 -23.27 38.25
C MET A 27 -6.34 -24.74 38.19
N SER A 28 -5.91 -25.24 37.03
CA SER A 28 -5.44 -26.61 36.87
C SER A 28 -3.94 -26.70 37.18
N ARG A 29 -3.50 -27.83 37.76
CA ARG A 29 -2.09 -28.04 38.18
C ARG A 29 -1.08 -28.05 37.02
N GLY A 30 -1.53 -28.04 35.76
CA GLY A 30 -0.68 -28.16 34.56
C GLY A 30 -0.37 -26.84 33.84
N GLY A 31 -0.94 -25.70 34.27
CA GLY A 31 -0.75 -24.41 33.60
C GLY A 31 -1.34 -24.36 32.18
N LEU A 32 -0.99 -23.33 31.42
CA LEU A 32 -1.38 -23.23 30.00
C LEU A 32 -0.46 -24.12 29.16
N PRO A 33 -0.99 -24.81 28.13
CA PRO A 33 -0.16 -25.53 27.16
C PRO A 33 0.87 -24.58 26.56
N VAL A 34 2.14 -24.95 26.68
CA VAL A 34 3.23 -24.24 25.99
C VAL A 34 3.39 -24.93 24.65
N ASP A 35 3.22 -24.17 23.56
CA ASP A 35 3.57 -24.65 22.22
C ASP A 35 5.10 -24.58 22.07
N PRO A 36 5.82 -25.73 22.06
CA PRO A 36 7.27 -25.72 22.02
C PRO A 36 7.74 -25.23 20.66
N ARG A 37 8.49 -24.12 20.66
CA ARG A 37 9.06 -23.57 19.44
C ARG A 37 10.01 -24.60 18.80
N PRO A 38 9.81 -24.97 17.51
CA PRO A 38 10.73 -25.83 16.79
C PRO A 38 12.15 -25.24 16.72
N GLN A 39 13.17 -26.08 16.65
CA GLN A 39 14.57 -25.63 16.53
C GLN A 39 14.84 -24.85 15.23
N THR A 40 14.06 -25.12 14.18
CA THR A 40 14.11 -24.42 12.89
C THR A 40 13.54 -23.00 12.95
N VAL A 41 12.86 -22.61 14.03
CA VAL A 41 12.29 -21.28 14.19
C VAL A 41 13.18 -20.43 15.10
N SER A 42 13.75 -19.36 14.52
CA SER A 42 14.66 -18.43 15.21
C SER A 42 14.11 -17.00 15.21
N ARG A 43 14.60 -16.15 16.13
CA ARG A 43 14.33 -14.71 16.07
C ARG A 43 15.30 -14.06 15.11
N GLY A 44 14.83 -13.13 14.30
CA GLY A 44 15.64 -12.30 13.42
C GLY A 44 15.10 -10.88 13.33
N ALA A 45 15.82 -10.01 12.61
CA ALA A 45 15.36 -8.67 12.30
C ALA A 45 15.40 -8.47 10.80
N ILE A 46 14.29 -8.00 10.22
CA ILE A 46 14.20 -7.66 8.80
C ILE A 46 14.10 -6.15 8.62
N CYS A 47 14.50 -5.67 7.45
CA CYS A 47 14.36 -4.27 7.05
C CYS A 47 13.24 -4.12 6.04
N TRP A 48 12.23 -3.32 6.39
CA TRP A 48 11.16 -2.94 5.48
C TRP A 48 11.49 -1.60 4.81
N PRO A 49 11.18 -1.41 3.50
CA PRO A 49 10.29 -2.21 2.66
C PRO A 49 10.91 -3.43 1.95
N GLY A 50 12.23 -3.68 2.05
CA GLY A 50 12.88 -4.76 1.29
C GLY A 50 12.54 -6.20 1.73
N GLY A 51 12.21 -6.41 3.01
CA GLY A 51 11.83 -7.70 3.58
C GLY A 51 12.99 -8.55 4.12
N GLN A 52 14.24 -8.13 3.84
CA GLN A 52 15.47 -8.82 4.23
C GLN A 52 16.26 -7.98 5.23
N ASP A 53 17.18 -8.58 5.97
CA ASP A 53 18.09 -7.85 6.83
C ASP A 53 19.06 -6.99 6.01
N LEU A 54 19.44 -5.85 6.59
CA LEU A 54 20.42 -4.93 6.02
C LEU A 54 21.38 -4.46 7.11
N PRO A 55 22.63 -4.10 6.75
CA PRO A 55 23.60 -3.55 7.68
C PRO A 55 23.07 -2.36 8.48
N ALA A 56 23.65 -2.12 9.65
CA ALA A 56 23.33 -0.92 10.43
C ALA A 56 23.70 0.34 9.64
N GLY A 57 22.80 1.32 9.59
CA GLY A 57 23.00 2.56 8.84
C GLY A 57 22.63 2.48 7.35
N ASP A 58 22.24 1.31 6.83
CA ASP A 58 21.79 1.20 5.44
C ASP A 58 20.55 2.05 5.19
N SER A 59 20.62 2.91 4.17
CA SER A 59 19.57 3.87 3.84
C SER A 59 18.26 3.25 3.33
N ASN A 60 18.30 1.99 2.89
CA ASN A 60 17.15 1.19 2.47
C ASN A 60 16.46 0.48 3.64
N CYS A 61 17.08 0.40 4.82
CA CYS A 61 16.42 -0.06 6.03
C CYS A 61 15.57 1.06 6.66
N ARG A 62 14.34 1.24 6.15
CA ARG A 62 13.44 2.33 6.63
C ARG A 62 12.80 1.99 7.95
N ARG A 63 12.45 0.72 8.14
CA ARG A 63 11.91 0.22 9.40
C ARG A 63 12.50 -1.15 9.70
N ARG A 64 13.16 -1.25 10.85
CA ARG A 64 13.66 -2.53 11.37
C ARG A 64 12.55 -3.20 12.18
N LEU A 65 12.22 -4.43 11.83
CA LEU A 65 11.15 -5.21 12.44
C LEU A 65 11.71 -6.50 13.01
N ALA A 66 11.37 -6.80 14.27
CA ALA A 66 11.64 -8.12 14.84
C ALA A 66 10.69 -9.15 14.21
N SER A 67 11.21 -10.29 13.79
CA SER A 67 10.45 -11.36 13.15
C SER A 67 10.88 -12.75 13.66
N TRP A 68 10.01 -13.72 13.42
CA TRP A 68 10.35 -15.14 13.48
C TRP A 68 10.76 -15.62 12.09
N LEU A 69 11.85 -16.35 12.01
CA LEU A 69 12.39 -16.91 10.77
C LEU A 69 12.34 -18.43 10.83
N LEU A 70 11.82 -19.06 9.79
CA LEU A 70 11.90 -20.50 9.60
C LEU A 70 13.17 -20.81 8.80
N ASP A 71 14.05 -21.65 9.32
CA ASP A 71 15.34 -22.00 8.70
C ASP A 71 16.16 -20.76 8.31
N ALA A 72 16.12 -19.72 9.15
CA ALA A 72 16.70 -18.41 8.90
C ALA A 72 16.24 -17.72 7.59
N SER A 73 15.13 -18.17 6.99
CA SER A 73 14.62 -17.67 5.72
C SER A 73 14.09 -16.24 5.83
N GLN A 74 14.55 -15.37 4.93
CA GLN A 74 14.15 -13.97 4.84
C GLN A 74 13.69 -13.68 3.40
N PRO A 75 12.41 -13.93 3.08
CA PRO A 75 11.89 -13.67 1.76
C PRO A 75 11.86 -12.15 1.50
N PRO A 76 12.18 -11.71 0.27
CA PRO A 76 11.95 -10.32 -0.11
C PRO A 76 10.46 -9.99 -0.03
N THR A 77 10.11 -8.71 0.06
CA THR A 77 8.71 -8.28 0.05
C THR A 77 8.00 -8.81 -1.19
N LEU A 78 6.99 -9.64 -0.96
CA LEU A 78 6.15 -10.19 -2.01
C LEU A 78 5.22 -9.10 -2.54
N LEU A 79 5.24 -8.90 -3.85
CA LEU A 79 4.38 -7.96 -4.54
C LEU A 79 3.21 -8.72 -5.18
N LEU A 80 2.01 -8.21 -5.00
CA LEU A 80 0.82 -8.74 -5.68
C LEU A 80 0.81 -8.28 -7.15
N PRO A 81 0.24 -9.08 -8.08
CA PRO A 81 0.05 -8.65 -9.45
C PRO A 81 -0.68 -7.31 -9.54
N GLY A 82 -0.17 -6.39 -10.38
CA GLY A 82 -0.73 -5.04 -10.54
C GLY A 82 -0.41 -4.06 -9.40
N GLN A 83 0.32 -4.48 -8.36
CA GLN A 83 0.71 -3.61 -7.25
C GLN A 83 1.88 -2.68 -7.59
N GLU A 84 2.76 -3.10 -8.49
CA GLU A 84 3.96 -2.36 -8.90
C GLU A 84 4.22 -2.51 -10.40
N GLY A 85 5.08 -1.64 -10.93
CA GLY A 85 5.62 -1.80 -12.28
C GLY A 85 6.69 -2.90 -12.35
N VAL A 86 7.31 -3.05 -13.52
CA VAL A 86 8.32 -4.10 -13.81
C VAL A 86 9.47 -4.15 -12.81
N ARG A 87 9.86 -2.99 -12.25
CA ARG A 87 10.98 -2.88 -11.29
C ARG A 87 10.61 -3.25 -9.84
N GLY A 88 9.32 -3.49 -9.57
CA GLY A 88 8.86 -3.73 -8.20
C GLY A 88 9.17 -2.54 -7.29
N ILE A 89 9.77 -2.83 -6.13
CA ILE A 89 10.13 -1.84 -5.11
C ILE A 89 11.63 -1.46 -5.08
N ARG A 90 12.47 -2.12 -5.90
CA ARG A 90 13.92 -1.85 -5.96
C ARG A 90 14.22 -1.00 -7.18
N PHE A 91 14.52 0.28 -6.98
CA PHE A 91 14.69 1.25 -8.05
C PHE A 91 16.17 1.52 -8.33
N PRO A 92 16.73 1.03 -9.44
CA PRO A 92 18.01 1.53 -9.93
C PRO A 92 17.82 2.96 -10.45
N VAL A 93 18.56 3.90 -9.85
CA VAL A 93 18.59 5.30 -10.26
C VAL A 93 20.03 5.76 -10.44
N TRP A 94 20.25 6.66 -11.38
CA TRP A 94 21.55 7.30 -11.58
C TRP A 94 21.57 8.63 -10.87
N ARG A 95 22.64 8.91 -10.13
CA ARG A 95 22.83 10.15 -9.38
C ARG A 95 24.12 10.84 -9.79
N ASN A 96 24.05 12.17 -9.87
CA ASN A 96 25.25 13.01 -10.03
C ASN A 96 25.91 13.26 -8.67
N ALA A 97 27.05 13.96 -8.67
CA ALA A 97 27.79 14.32 -7.46
C ALA A 97 26.98 15.19 -6.46
N ALA A 98 25.95 15.90 -6.93
CA ALA A 98 25.02 16.66 -6.07
C ALA A 98 23.89 15.79 -5.48
N GLY A 99 23.84 14.49 -5.82
CA GLY A 99 22.81 13.56 -5.36
C GLY A 99 21.47 13.67 -6.10
N GLU A 100 21.39 14.49 -7.15
CA GLU A 100 20.20 14.60 -8.01
C GLU A 100 20.12 13.40 -8.96
N ARG A 101 18.90 12.98 -9.28
CA ARG A 101 18.67 11.96 -10.30
C ARG A 101 18.98 12.51 -11.69
N VAL A 102 19.74 11.75 -12.45
CA VAL A 102 20.19 12.08 -13.81
C VAL A 102 19.95 10.91 -14.77
N ALA A 103 20.10 11.13 -16.08
CA ALA A 103 20.18 10.03 -17.04
C ALA A 103 21.49 9.24 -16.87
N ALA A 104 21.50 8.00 -17.36
CA ALA A 104 22.61 7.07 -17.18
C ALA A 104 23.89 7.50 -17.92
N ASP A 105 23.72 8.24 -19.02
CA ASP A 105 24.77 8.76 -19.89
C ASP A 105 25.31 10.14 -19.44
N CYS A 106 24.77 10.71 -18.36
CA CYS A 106 25.26 11.98 -17.84
C CYS A 106 26.67 11.84 -17.22
N PRO A 107 27.57 12.82 -17.39
CA PRO A 107 28.91 12.77 -16.79
C PRO A 107 28.88 12.60 -15.27
N GLY A 108 29.62 11.63 -14.75
CA GLY A 108 29.69 11.34 -13.31
C GLY A 108 28.43 10.70 -12.73
N ALA A 109 27.52 10.20 -13.57
CA ALA A 109 26.38 9.41 -13.14
C ALA A 109 26.83 8.11 -12.47
N THR A 110 26.37 7.89 -11.25
CA THR A 110 26.60 6.64 -10.50
C THR A 110 25.27 5.97 -10.21
N GLU A 111 25.19 4.67 -10.48
CA GLU A 111 23.99 3.89 -10.19
C GLU A 111 23.87 3.62 -8.69
N VAL A 112 22.68 3.84 -8.14
CA VAL A 112 22.32 3.54 -6.76
C VAL A 112 20.96 2.83 -6.76
N VAL A 113 20.84 1.75 -5.99
CA VAL A 113 19.57 1.05 -5.80
C VAL A 113 18.86 1.60 -4.57
N ILE A 114 17.64 2.09 -4.77
CA ILE A 114 16.80 2.65 -3.71
C ILE A 114 15.57 1.78 -3.54
N ASP A 115 15.37 1.28 -2.32
CA ASP A 115 14.15 0.59 -1.95
C ASP A 115 13.06 1.63 -1.62
N VAL A 116 11.91 1.50 -2.28
CA VAL A 116 10.73 2.33 -2.04
C VAL A 116 9.60 1.49 -1.46
N TRP A 117 8.64 2.15 -0.84
CA TRP A 117 7.49 1.46 -0.30
C TRP A 117 6.52 1.04 -1.42
N PRO A 118 5.83 -0.10 -1.26
CA PRO A 118 4.76 -0.52 -2.18
C PRO A 118 3.74 0.59 -2.44
N LEU A 119 3.29 0.76 -3.69
CA LEU A 119 2.36 1.81 -4.11
C LEU A 119 1.11 1.92 -3.24
N PRO A 120 0.43 0.81 -2.86
CA PRO A 120 -0.77 0.93 -2.03
C PRO A 120 -0.49 1.63 -0.71
N LEU A 121 0.73 1.55 -0.17
CA LEU A 121 1.07 2.16 1.11
C LEU A 121 1.33 3.66 1.02
N GLU A 122 1.63 4.20 -0.15
CA GLU A 122 2.02 5.61 -0.32
C GLU A 122 1.09 6.64 0.33
N PRO A 123 -0.25 6.49 0.26
CA PRO A 123 -1.17 7.44 0.90
C PRO A 123 -1.01 7.53 2.42
N TRP A 124 -0.60 6.44 3.07
CA TRP A 124 -0.45 6.35 4.52
C TRP A 124 0.97 6.64 5.01
N LEU A 125 1.90 6.92 4.10
CA LEU A 125 3.28 7.23 4.46
C LEU A 125 3.49 8.71 4.75
N PRO A 126 4.37 9.04 5.73
CA PRO A 126 4.90 10.39 5.89
C PRO A 126 5.51 10.89 4.59
N ALA A 127 5.41 12.20 4.32
CA ALA A 127 5.84 12.80 3.05
C ALA A 127 7.29 12.42 2.65
N ARG A 128 8.21 12.32 3.62
CA ARG A 128 9.62 11.94 3.40
C ARG A 128 9.83 10.47 2.97
N GLU A 129 8.89 9.59 3.31
CA GLU A 129 8.95 8.16 2.97
C GLU A 129 8.26 7.84 1.64
N ARG A 130 7.45 8.77 1.12
CA ARG A 130 6.80 8.59 -0.18
C ARG A 130 7.85 8.46 -1.28
N ARG A 131 7.54 7.69 -2.32
CA ARG A 131 8.46 7.34 -3.42
C ARG A 131 9.13 8.54 -4.05
N ARG A 132 8.38 9.61 -4.33
CA ARG A 132 8.94 10.85 -4.89
C ARG A 132 10.05 11.45 -4.02
N ALA A 133 9.87 11.46 -2.70
CA ALA A 133 10.86 11.98 -1.77
C ALA A 133 12.04 11.02 -1.60
N ARG A 134 11.78 9.70 -1.51
CA ARG A 134 12.81 8.65 -1.42
C ARG A 134 13.76 8.64 -2.61
N LEU A 135 13.23 8.77 -3.83
CA LEU A 135 14.03 8.79 -5.05
C LEU A 135 14.89 10.06 -5.16
N GLY A 136 14.42 11.17 -4.59
CA GLY A 136 15.12 12.46 -4.61
C GLY A 136 14.82 13.31 -5.85
N PRO A 137 15.35 14.55 -5.88
CA PRO A 137 15.11 15.51 -6.93
C PRO A 137 15.66 15.04 -8.29
N VAL A 138 15.11 15.58 -9.37
CA VAL A 138 15.59 15.38 -10.74
C VAL A 138 16.46 16.56 -11.13
N SER A 139 17.63 16.31 -11.72
CA SER A 139 18.47 17.37 -12.26
C SER A 139 17.79 18.06 -13.44
N LYS A 140 17.88 19.40 -13.49
CA LYS A 140 17.35 20.18 -14.62
C LYS A 140 18.27 20.17 -15.84
N VAL A 141 19.56 19.88 -15.63
CA VAL A 141 20.59 19.94 -16.68
C VAL A 141 20.62 18.66 -17.49
N CYS A 142 20.52 17.51 -16.82
CA CYS A 142 20.57 16.19 -17.44
C CYS A 142 19.53 15.27 -16.79
N PRO A 143 18.22 15.54 -17.01
CA PRO A 143 17.16 14.77 -16.37
C PRO A 143 17.20 13.31 -16.83
N PRO A 144 16.81 12.34 -15.98
CA PRO A 144 16.59 10.97 -16.42
C PRO A 144 15.63 10.97 -17.60
N LEU A 145 15.94 10.15 -18.62
CA LEU A 145 14.96 9.85 -19.67
C LEU A 145 13.68 9.36 -18.99
N GLN A 146 12.51 9.86 -19.43
CA GLN A 146 11.21 9.38 -18.96
C GLN A 146 11.13 7.87 -19.24
N THR A 147 11.52 7.08 -18.25
CA THR A 147 11.45 5.63 -18.37
C THR A 147 9.98 5.26 -18.35
N GLN A 148 9.56 4.48 -19.35
CA GLN A 148 8.24 3.86 -19.51
C GLN A 148 7.90 2.83 -18.41
N ASN A 149 8.40 3.05 -17.19
CA ASN A 149 8.12 2.30 -15.98
C ASN A 149 7.29 3.18 -15.03
N ALA A 150 6.31 3.91 -15.58
CA ALA A 150 5.28 4.53 -14.76
C ALA A 150 4.62 3.40 -13.96
N ALA A 151 4.56 3.58 -12.65
CA ALA A 151 3.88 2.65 -11.77
C ALA A 151 2.42 2.49 -12.25
N PRO A 152 1.80 1.30 -12.14
CA PRO A 152 0.42 1.11 -12.55
C PRO A 152 -0.49 2.12 -11.84
N LEU A 153 -1.44 2.70 -12.58
CA LEU A 153 -2.47 3.53 -11.97
C LEU A 153 -3.41 2.62 -11.15
N VAL A 154 -3.38 2.78 -9.82
CA VAL A 154 -4.20 1.97 -8.91
C VAL A 154 -5.25 2.85 -8.25
N LEU A 155 -6.51 2.47 -8.38
CA LEU A 155 -7.65 3.10 -7.70
C LEU A 155 -7.84 2.51 -6.29
N SER A 156 -8.04 3.38 -5.30
CA SER A 156 -8.29 3.04 -3.90
C SER A 156 -9.47 3.83 -3.35
N GLY A 157 -10.11 3.31 -2.30
CA GLY A 157 -11.32 3.88 -1.68
C GLY A 157 -12.61 3.20 -2.11
N ILE A 158 -12.60 2.49 -3.26
CA ILE A 158 -13.69 1.66 -3.74
C ILE A 158 -13.14 0.40 -4.41
N ARG A 159 -13.88 -0.70 -4.39
CA ARG A 159 -13.50 -1.98 -5.01
C ARG A 159 -14.57 -2.39 -6.02
N GLU A 160 -14.14 -3.17 -7.01
CA GLU A 160 -15.06 -3.82 -7.94
C GLU A 160 -16.10 -4.66 -7.18
N GLY A 161 -17.38 -4.53 -7.55
CA GLY A 161 -18.51 -5.22 -6.94
C GLY A 161 -18.85 -4.77 -5.52
N ALA A 162 -18.29 -3.64 -5.03
CA ALA A 162 -18.57 -3.18 -3.68
C ALA A 162 -20.04 -2.78 -3.50
N LEU A 163 -20.61 -3.14 -2.35
CA LEU A 163 -21.94 -2.71 -1.95
C LEU A 163 -21.85 -1.61 -0.91
N ILE A 164 -22.25 -0.40 -1.29
CA ILE A 164 -22.23 0.79 -0.44
C ILE A 164 -23.63 1.01 0.12
N LYS A 165 -23.72 1.29 1.42
CA LYS A 165 -24.98 1.61 2.11
C LYS A 165 -24.89 2.98 2.76
N ARG A 166 -25.97 3.74 2.68
CA ARG A 166 -26.13 4.98 3.44
C ARG A 166 -26.16 4.69 4.94
N LEU A 167 -25.67 5.66 5.71
CA LEU A 167 -25.94 5.69 7.14
C LEU A 167 -27.43 5.96 7.38
N PRO A 168 -28.03 5.44 8.45
CA PRO A 168 -29.42 5.74 8.79
C PRO A 168 -29.64 7.25 8.92
N GLY A 169 -30.64 7.78 8.21
CA GLY A 169 -30.96 9.21 8.22
C GLY A 169 -30.17 10.07 7.22
N GLU A 170 -29.16 9.51 6.54
CA GLU A 170 -28.37 10.25 5.55
C GLU A 170 -28.93 10.08 4.13
N ALA A 171 -29.08 11.21 3.43
CA ALA A 171 -29.55 11.23 2.05
C ALA A 171 -28.45 10.95 1.03
N ARG A 172 -27.17 11.11 1.42
CA ARG A 172 -26.01 11.05 0.52
C ARG A 172 -24.88 10.25 1.14
N VAL A 173 -24.04 9.68 0.29
CA VAL A 173 -22.77 9.07 0.69
C VAL A 173 -21.62 9.90 0.14
N MET A 174 -20.68 10.25 1.02
CA MET A 174 -19.40 10.85 0.66
C MET A 174 -18.33 9.77 0.65
N LEU A 175 -17.82 9.43 -0.53
CA LEU A 175 -16.85 8.36 -0.71
C LEU A 175 -15.49 8.95 -1.13
N PRO A 176 -14.51 9.04 -0.21
CA PRO A 176 -13.17 9.47 -0.56
C PRO A 176 -12.49 8.39 -1.40
N VAL A 177 -12.02 8.78 -2.58
CA VAL A 177 -11.29 7.92 -3.51
C VAL A 177 -9.97 8.55 -3.89
N GLN A 178 -8.98 7.73 -4.18
CA GLN A 178 -7.65 8.19 -4.51
C GLN A 178 -6.95 7.23 -5.46
N THR A 179 -5.90 7.73 -6.10
CA THR A 179 -4.99 6.96 -6.94
C THR A 179 -3.59 6.94 -6.38
N SER A 180 -2.91 5.81 -6.55
CA SER A 180 -1.47 5.67 -6.37
C SER A 180 -0.84 5.20 -7.69
N GLY A 181 0.43 5.53 -7.92
CA GLY A 181 1.06 5.27 -9.22
C GLY A 181 0.48 6.16 -10.32
N GLY A 182 0.68 5.77 -11.58
CA GLY A 182 0.35 6.58 -12.75
C GLY A 182 1.21 7.84 -12.92
N GLU A 183 1.07 8.50 -14.06
CA GLU A 183 1.87 9.65 -14.47
C GLU A 183 1.02 10.92 -14.66
N GLY A 184 1.60 12.07 -14.33
CA GLY A 184 1.04 13.36 -14.74
C GLY A 184 -0.32 13.73 -14.13
N ARG A 185 -1.21 14.33 -14.92
CA ARG A 185 -2.55 14.71 -14.46
C ARG A 185 -3.51 13.51 -14.36
N ARG A 186 -4.54 13.62 -13.52
CA ARG A 186 -5.63 12.63 -13.40
C ARG A 186 -6.94 13.24 -13.89
N TRP A 187 -7.70 12.46 -14.65
CA TRP A 187 -9.07 12.76 -15.06
C TRP A 187 -10.01 11.70 -14.51
N TRP A 188 -11.04 12.16 -13.80
CA TRP A 188 -12.00 11.29 -13.12
C TRP A 188 -13.35 11.33 -13.82
N PHE A 189 -14.01 10.17 -13.92
CA PHE A 189 -15.31 10.02 -14.54
C PHE A 189 -16.22 9.16 -13.66
N ILE A 190 -17.48 9.57 -13.52
CA ILE A 190 -18.53 8.78 -12.88
C ILE A 190 -19.62 8.51 -13.91
N ASN A 191 -19.89 7.23 -14.20
CA ASN A 191 -20.84 6.81 -15.26
C ASN A 191 -20.58 7.52 -16.60
N GLY A 192 -19.30 7.68 -16.98
CA GLY A 192 -18.87 8.35 -18.21
C GLY A 192 -18.91 9.89 -18.17
N GLN A 193 -19.42 10.51 -17.10
CA GLN A 193 -19.43 11.97 -16.95
C GLN A 193 -18.17 12.45 -16.24
N PRO A 194 -17.47 13.48 -16.75
CA PRO A 194 -16.26 14.01 -16.12
C PRO A 194 -16.59 14.67 -14.77
N LEU A 195 -15.70 14.47 -13.80
CA LEU A 195 -15.73 15.15 -12.51
C LEU A 195 -14.80 16.36 -12.54
N ASP A 196 -15.20 17.44 -11.87
CA ASP A 196 -14.35 18.62 -11.66
C ASP A 196 -13.33 18.37 -10.54
N ALA A 197 -12.47 17.37 -10.74
CA ALA A 197 -11.42 16.98 -9.82
C ALA A 197 -10.08 16.92 -10.53
N THR A 198 -9.11 17.71 -10.04
CA THR A 198 -7.78 17.87 -10.64
C THR A 198 -6.71 17.38 -9.66
N GLY A 199 -6.64 16.07 -9.46
CA GLY A 199 -5.67 15.52 -8.52
C GLY A 199 -5.75 14.00 -8.37
N ALA A 200 -4.82 13.46 -7.60
CA ALA A 200 -4.79 12.04 -7.28
C ALA A 200 -5.89 11.62 -6.28
N THR A 201 -6.63 12.56 -5.71
CA THR A 201 -7.68 12.32 -4.71
C THR A 201 -8.92 13.12 -5.07
N THR A 202 -10.10 12.54 -4.84
CA THR A 202 -11.39 13.22 -4.94
C THR A 202 -12.41 12.56 -4.01
N THR A 203 -13.51 13.24 -3.74
CA THR A 203 -14.62 12.69 -2.93
C THR A 203 -15.86 12.60 -3.80
N LEU A 204 -16.35 11.39 -4.04
CA LEU A 204 -17.62 11.19 -4.74
C LEU A 204 -18.78 11.49 -3.79
N THR A 205 -19.76 12.25 -4.27
CA THR A 205 -21.02 12.47 -3.56
C THR A 205 -22.13 11.76 -4.33
N LEU A 206 -22.70 10.72 -3.73
CA LEU A 206 -23.71 9.86 -4.36
C LEU A 206 -25.03 9.94 -3.59
N ASP A 207 -26.12 10.20 -4.30
CA ASP A 207 -27.44 10.47 -3.73
C ASP A 207 -28.54 9.56 -4.29
N LYS A 208 -28.26 8.82 -5.37
CA LYS A 208 -29.21 7.91 -6.03
C LYS A 208 -28.79 6.45 -5.89
N PRO A 209 -29.69 5.55 -5.43
CA PRO A 209 -29.39 4.13 -5.42
C PRO A 209 -29.23 3.61 -6.85
N GLY A 210 -28.45 2.54 -7.02
CA GLY A 210 -28.19 1.93 -8.32
C GLY A 210 -26.72 1.58 -8.54
N GLU A 211 -26.41 1.20 -9.77
CA GLU A 211 -25.07 0.87 -10.22
C GLU A 211 -24.28 2.13 -10.60
N TRP A 212 -23.01 2.12 -10.23
CA TRP A 212 -22.08 3.21 -10.45
C TRP A 212 -20.76 2.64 -10.98
N GLN A 213 -20.16 3.34 -11.93
CA GLN A 213 -18.84 3.05 -12.46
C GLN A 213 -17.95 4.28 -12.28
N LEU A 214 -16.90 4.12 -11.48
CA LEU A 214 -15.84 5.12 -11.36
C LEU A 214 -14.69 4.72 -12.29
N VAL A 215 -14.23 5.66 -13.11
CA VAL A 215 -13.04 5.51 -13.95
C VAL A 215 -12.10 6.68 -13.68
N VAL A 216 -10.81 6.40 -13.62
CA VAL A 216 -9.75 7.39 -13.58
C VAL A 216 -8.72 7.09 -14.65
N MET A 217 -8.30 8.13 -15.36
CA MET A 217 -7.27 8.07 -16.40
C MET A 217 -6.11 9.00 -16.05
N ASP A 218 -4.89 8.59 -16.37
CA ASP A 218 -3.68 9.40 -16.21
C ASP A 218 -3.15 9.96 -17.55
N GLU A 219 -2.12 10.81 -17.48
CA GLU A 219 -1.55 11.51 -18.65
C GLU A 219 -0.86 10.57 -19.66
N ALA A 220 -0.45 9.39 -19.21
CA ALA A 220 0.09 8.34 -20.05
C ALA A 220 -1.00 7.44 -20.67
N GLY A 221 -2.28 7.72 -20.40
CA GLY A 221 -3.42 6.96 -20.90
C GLY A 221 -3.71 5.67 -20.13
N GLN A 222 -3.07 5.45 -18.97
CA GLN A 222 -3.45 4.34 -18.09
C GLN A 222 -4.83 4.61 -17.49
N THR A 223 -5.62 3.55 -17.32
CA THR A 223 -6.95 3.64 -16.70
C THR A 223 -7.09 2.67 -15.54
N ALA A 224 -7.76 3.12 -14.48
CA ALA A 224 -8.27 2.24 -13.43
C ALA A 224 -9.78 2.47 -13.28
N ALA A 225 -10.52 1.38 -13.09
CA ALA A 225 -11.97 1.42 -12.99
C ALA A 225 -12.46 0.56 -11.82
N ALA A 226 -13.62 0.93 -11.28
CA ALA A 226 -14.36 0.12 -10.33
C ALA A 226 -15.87 0.30 -10.56
N SER A 227 -16.60 -0.80 -10.73
CA SER A 227 -18.06 -0.85 -10.71
C SER A 227 -18.54 -1.22 -9.31
N PHE A 228 -19.57 -0.55 -8.81
CA PHE A 228 -20.10 -0.75 -7.46
C PHE A 228 -21.58 -0.35 -7.39
N THR A 229 -22.26 -0.73 -6.30
CA THR A 229 -23.70 -0.49 -6.12
C THR A 229 -23.95 0.35 -4.87
N LEU A 230 -24.77 1.40 -4.99
CA LEU A 230 -25.30 2.14 -3.85
C LEU A 230 -26.71 1.66 -3.52
N GLN A 231 -26.93 1.31 -2.25
CA GLN A 231 -28.24 1.02 -1.66
C GLN A 231 -28.67 2.13 -0.70
#